data_AF-A0A0F5JUJ7-F1
#
_entry.id   AF-A0A0F5JUJ7-F1
#
_cell.length_a   1.000
_cell.length_b   1.000
_cell.length_c   1.000
_cell.angle_alpha   90.00
_cell.angle_beta   90.00
_cell.angle_gamma   90.00
#
_symmetry.space_group_name_H-M   'P 1'
#
loop_
_entity.id
_entity.type
_entity.pdbx_description
1 polymer ?
#
loop_
_entity_poly.entity_id
_entity_poly.type
_entity_poly.pdbx_seq_one_letter_code
_entity_poly.pdbx_strand_id
1 'polypeptide(L)'
;MKAPKSWFVAEGIAELGLAGAAVDMDPEMIERVSLRLDANLAELETKGARVSGWVFSSEPAVNNGGVVVNIPNGLVNLVILSAAIVAAPSIGKNLSSVTVAQLKLARDNLMNFQSSNIPSMRRNTNMPFGSGNQQMADGPQFYRRLPPQLGVGPDSNFDNPDIELWGSSSNGGQR
;
A
#
# COMPACT_ATOMS: atom_id res chain seq x y z
N MET A 1 -15.86 -4.24 2.23
CA MET A 1 -17.05 -3.82 1.47
C MET A 1 -16.82 -4.08 -0.01
N LYS A 2 -17.74 -4.83 -0.64
CA LYS A 2 -17.70 -5.16 -2.07
C LYS A 2 -18.80 -4.36 -2.79
N ALA A 3 -18.41 -3.43 -3.65
CA ALA A 3 -19.34 -2.56 -4.37
C ALA A 3 -18.73 -2.11 -5.72
N PRO A 4 -19.54 -1.71 -6.71
CA PRO A 4 -19.02 -1.12 -7.95
C PRO A 4 -18.42 0.25 -7.67
N LYS A 5 -17.43 0.67 -8.47
CA LYS A 5 -16.81 2.00 -8.35
C LYS A 5 -17.83 3.14 -8.42
N SER A 6 -18.83 3.02 -9.28
CA SER A 6 -19.92 3.99 -9.45
C SER A 6 -20.67 4.25 -8.14
N TRP A 7 -20.81 3.23 -7.28
CA TRP A 7 -21.46 3.39 -5.99
C TRP A 7 -20.67 4.32 -5.05
N PHE A 8 -19.34 4.18 -4.98
CA PHE A 8 -18.50 5.07 -4.17
C PHE A 8 -18.52 6.52 -4.68
N VAL A 9 -18.60 6.70 -6.00
CA VAL A 9 -18.74 8.02 -6.63
C VAL A 9 -20.10 8.63 -6.30
N ALA A 10 -21.18 7.86 -6.43
CA ALA A 10 -22.52 8.32 -6.10
C ALA A 10 -22.63 8.75 -4.62
N GLU A 11 -22.06 7.95 -3.71
CA GLU A 11 -22.02 8.26 -2.29
C GLU A 11 -21.18 9.52 -1.99
N GLY A 12 -20.02 9.66 -2.64
CA GLY A 12 -19.19 10.86 -2.50
C GLY A 12 -19.90 12.13 -3.00
N ILE A 13 -20.77 12.02 -3.99
CA ILE A 13 -21.56 13.15 -4.46
C ILE A 13 -22.76 13.41 -3.55
N ALA A 14 -23.34 12.37 -2.93
CA ALA A 14 -24.37 12.52 -1.91
C ALA A 14 -23.87 13.36 -0.72
N GLU A 15 -22.62 13.16 -0.30
CA GLU A 15 -21.94 13.97 0.74
C GLU A 15 -21.83 15.47 0.37
N LEU A 16 -21.82 15.84 -0.92
CA LEU A 16 -21.86 17.24 -1.38
C LEU A 16 -23.27 17.88 -1.28
N GLY A 17 -24.19 17.23 -0.55
CA GLY A 17 -25.57 17.68 -0.41
C GLY A 17 -26.42 17.48 -1.67
N LEU A 18 -26.04 16.54 -2.54
CA LEU A 18 -26.86 16.06 -3.66
C LEU A 18 -27.54 14.72 -3.32
N ALA A 19 -27.86 14.49 -2.04
CA ALA A 19 -28.46 13.24 -1.57
C ALA A 19 -29.77 12.85 -2.33
N GLY A 20 -30.49 13.81 -2.91
CA GLY A 20 -31.64 13.56 -3.80
C GLY A 20 -31.36 13.57 -5.30
N ALA A 21 -30.15 13.97 -5.73
CA ALA A 21 -29.78 14.18 -7.13
C ALA A 21 -28.70 13.20 -7.64
N ALA A 22 -28.15 12.33 -6.77
CA ALA A 22 -27.32 11.20 -7.19
C ALA A 22 -28.06 10.24 -8.14
N VAL A 23 -29.41 10.27 -8.15
CA VAL A 23 -30.28 9.44 -8.98
C VAL A 23 -30.45 10.00 -10.41
N ASP A 24 -30.28 11.31 -10.63
CA ASP A 24 -30.46 11.99 -11.93
C ASP A 24 -29.15 12.48 -12.56
N MET A 25 -28.01 12.02 -12.05
CA MET A 25 -26.72 12.46 -12.58
C MET A 25 -26.40 11.81 -13.92
N ASP A 26 -25.87 12.62 -14.84
CA ASP A 26 -25.45 12.16 -16.17
C ASP A 26 -24.41 11.03 -16.02
N PRO A 27 -24.63 9.84 -16.62
CA PRO A 27 -23.66 8.75 -16.61
C PRO A 27 -22.26 9.19 -17.02
N GLU A 28 -22.14 10.11 -17.97
CA GLU A 28 -20.84 10.62 -18.43
C GLU A 28 -20.08 11.35 -17.31
N MET A 29 -20.80 12.04 -16.43
CA MET A 29 -20.20 12.71 -15.28
C MET A 29 -19.64 11.72 -14.27
N ILE A 30 -20.37 10.64 -13.99
CA ILE A 30 -19.93 9.57 -13.08
C ILE A 30 -18.64 8.95 -13.61
N GLU A 31 -18.55 8.72 -14.92
CA GLU A 31 -17.36 8.19 -15.57
C GLU A 31 -16.16 9.12 -15.42
N ARG A 32 -16.32 10.41 -15.75
CA ARG A 32 -15.25 11.40 -15.59
C ARG A 32 -14.76 11.52 -14.15
N VAL A 33 -15.68 11.50 -13.18
CA VAL A 33 -15.31 11.54 -11.75
C VAL A 33 -14.60 10.25 -11.34
N SER A 34 -15.03 9.08 -11.84
CA SER A 34 -14.38 7.81 -11.55
C SER A 34 -12.93 7.74 -12.07
N LEU A 35 -12.65 8.29 -13.26
CA LEU A 35 -11.30 8.38 -13.82
C LEU A 35 -10.40 9.32 -13.00
N ARG A 36 -10.95 10.46 -12.57
CA ARG A 36 -10.20 11.38 -11.70
C ARG A 36 -10.00 10.82 -10.30
N LEU A 37 -10.94 10.02 -9.80
CA LEU A 37 -10.80 9.28 -8.54
C LEU A 37 -9.68 8.24 -8.66
N ASP A 38 -9.62 7.49 -9.77
CA ASP A 38 -8.52 6.57 -10.05
C ASP A 38 -7.17 7.30 -10.05
N ALA A 39 -7.07 8.46 -10.69
CA ALA A 39 -5.85 9.29 -10.66
C ALA A 39 -5.49 9.75 -9.23
N ASN A 40 -6.49 10.21 -8.46
CA ASN A 40 -6.30 10.66 -7.08
C ASN A 40 -5.81 9.54 -6.15
N LEU A 41 -6.35 8.33 -6.31
CA LEU A 41 -5.92 7.16 -5.55
C LEU A 41 -4.55 6.65 -6.02
N ALA A 42 -4.24 6.74 -7.32
CA ALA A 42 -2.91 6.43 -7.83
C ALA A 42 -1.85 7.39 -7.26
N GLU A 43 -2.16 8.68 -7.15
CA GLU A 43 -1.28 9.65 -6.47
C GLU A 43 -1.03 9.26 -5.01
N LEU A 44 -2.02 8.72 -4.30
CA LEU A 44 -1.81 8.20 -2.94
C LEU A 44 -0.87 6.99 -2.93
N GLU A 45 -0.99 6.08 -3.91
CA GLU A 45 -0.07 4.94 -4.02
C GLU A 45 1.38 5.40 -4.24
N THR A 46 1.60 6.45 -5.05
CA THR A 46 2.96 7.00 -5.24
C THR A 46 3.58 7.56 -3.96
N LYS A 47 2.75 8.00 -3.01
CA LYS A 47 3.18 8.47 -1.67
C LYS A 47 3.41 7.33 -0.69
N GLY A 48 3.29 6.08 -1.13
CA GLY A 48 3.41 4.89 -0.29
C GLY A 48 2.13 4.53 0.46
N ALA A 49 0.99 5.17 0.15
CA ALA A 49 -0.31 4.93 0.77
C ALA A 49 -1.23 4.14 -0.19
N ARG A 50 -1.27 2.81 -0.06
CA ARG A 50 -2.02 1.92 -0.95
C ARG A 50 -3.39 1.58 -0.40
N VAL A 51 -4.44 1.85 -1.19
CA VAL A 51 -5.80 1.39 -0.89
C VAL A 51 -5.92 -0.07 -1.32
N SER A 52 -5.84 -0.98 -0.35
CA SER A 52 -6.00 -2.42 -0.61
C SER A 52 -7.34 -2.72 -1.29
N GLY A 53 -7.30 -3.45 -2.40
CA GLY A 53 -8.50 -3.91 -3.12
C GLY A 53 -9.13 -2.90 -4.08
N TRP A 54 -8.49 -1.75 -4.32
CA TRP A 54 -8.82 -0.89 -5.46
C TRP A 54 -8.19 -1.43 -6.75
N VAL A 55 -8.97 -1.44 -7.84
CA VAL A 55 -8.53 -1.93 -9.16
C VAL A 55 -8.41 -0.72 -10.08
N PHE A 56 -7.20 -0.39 -10.53
CA PHE A 56 -7.00 0.72 -11.48
C PHE A 56 -7.35 0.28 -12.90
N SER A 57 -7.80 1.23 -13.73
CA SER A 57 -7.87 1.00 -15.17
C SER A 57 -6.47 0.93 -15.76
N SER A 58 -6.20 -0.09 -16.58
CA SER A 58 -4.97 -0.17 -17.38
C SER A 58 -5.03 0.72 -18.63
N GLU A 59 -6.22 1.16 -19.03
CA GLU A 59 -6.45 1.93 -20.25
C GLU A 59 -7.14 3.28 -19.96
N PRO A 60 -6.70 4.39 -20.59
CA PRO A 60 -7.22 5.74 -20.32
C PRO A 60 -8.68 5.99 -20.75
N ALA A 61 -9.32 5.05 -21.48
CA ALA A 61 -10.63 5.26 -22.10
C ALA A 61 -11.66 4.16 -21.78
N VAL A 62 -11.27 3.09 -21.09
CA VAL A 62 -12.21 2.03 -20.73
C VAL A 62 -12.94 2.43 -19.46
N ASN A 63 -14.23 2.75 -19.63
CA ASN A 63 -15.16 3.03 -18.55
C ASN A 63 -15.14 1.87 -17.53
N ASN A 64 -14.67 2.18 -16.32
CA ASN A 64 -14.48 1.21 -15.25
C ASN A 64 -15.53 1.37 -14.13
N GLY A 65 -16.58 2.17 -14.34
CA GLY A 65 -17.57 2.51 -13.32
C GLY A 65 -18.31 1.30 -12.75
N GLY A 66 -18.54 0.28 -13.58
CA GLY A 66 -19.19 -0.98 -13.18
C GLY A 66 -18.26 -1.99 -12.50
N VAL A 67 -16.95 -1.75 -12.46
CA VAL A 67 -16.02 -2.72 -11.86
C VAL A 67 -16.19 -2.79 -10.36
N VAL A 68 -16.36 -4.01 -9.88
CA VAL A 68 -16.56 -4.31 -8.47
C VAL A 68 -15.22 -4.34 -7.76
N VAL A 69 -15.06 -3.45 -6.79
CA VAL A 69 -13.88 -3.31 -5.93
C VAL A 69 -14.19 -3.80 -4.53
N ASN A 70 -13.18 -4.35 -3.86
CA ASN A 70 -13.31 -4.92 -2.51
C ASN A 70 -12.45 -4.13 -1.52
N ILE A 71 -13.03 -3.08 -0.96
CA ILE A 71 -12.32 -2.13 -0.10
C ILE A 71 -12.54 -2.53 1.36
N PRO A 72 -11.49 -2.62 2.20
CA PRO A 72 -11.64 -2.82 3.64
C PRO A 72 -12.58 -1.78 4.26
N ASN A 73 -13.44 -2.18 5.21
CA ASN A 73 -14.46 -1.27 5.77
C ASN A 73 -13.87 0.00 6.39
N GLY A 74 -12.66 -0.06 6.96
CA GLY A 74 -11.96 1.11 7.51
C GLY A 74 -11.52 2.14 6.46
N LEU A 75 -11.44 1.76 5.19
CA LEU A 75 -11.02 2.65 4.09
C LEU A 75 -12.20 3.17 3.25
N VAL A 76 -13.42 2.68 3.50
CA VAL A 76 -14.62 3.09 2.74
C VAL A 76 -14.84 4.60 2.82
N ASN A 77 -14.76 5.17 4.02
CA ASN A 77 -14.96 6.60 4.23
C ASN A 77 -13.90 7.44 3.50
N LEU A 78 -12.64 7.00 3.49
CA LEU A 78 -11.57 7.68 2.75
C LEU A 78 -11.90 7.77 1.27
N VAL A 79 -12.38 6.68 0.67
CA VAL A 79 -12.68 6.61 -0.76
C VAL A 79 -13.88 7.50 -1.10
N ILE A 80 -14.95 7.45 -0.31
CA ILE A 80 -16.14 8.30 -0.48
C ILE A 80 -15.76 9.79 -0.40
N LEU A 81 -15.04 10.20 0.63
CA LEU A 81 -14.62 11.59 0.80
C LEU A 81 -13.63 12.04 -0.28
N SER A 82 -12.77 11.14 -0.77
CA SER A 82 -11.87 11.46 -1.89
C SER A 82 -12.65 11.68 -3.19
N ALA A 83 -13.72 10.90 -3.42
CA ALA A 83 -14.62 11.09 -4.55
C ALA A 83 -15.36 12.43 -4.46
N ALA A 84 -15.82 12.82 -3.25
CA ALA A 84 -16.44 14.12 -3.01
C ALA A 84 -15.50 15.29 -3.39
N ILE A 85 -14.23 15.23 -2.98
CA ILE A 85 -13.24 16.28 -3.32
C ILE A 85 -13.00 16.37 -4.83
N VAL A 86 -12.91 15.23 -5.51
CA VAL A 86 -12.68 15.18 -6.95
C VAL A 86 -13.91 15.66 -7.74
N ALA A 87 -15.12 15.38 -7.25
CA ALA A 87 -16.36 15.76 -7.90
C ALA A 87 -16.70 17.25 -7.73
N ALA A 88 -16.38 17.85 -6.57
CA ALA A 88 -16.78 19.20 -6.21
C ALA A 88 -16.45 20.30 -7.26
N PRO A 89 -15.23 20.38 -7.84
CA PRO A 89 -14.92 21.37 -8.87
C PRO A 89 -15.76 21.19 -10.14
N SER A 90 -16.17 19.96 -10.46
CA SER A 90 -16.97 19.66 -11.65
C SER A 90 -18.43 20.08 -11.48
N ILE A 91 -18.92 20.13 -10.23
CA ILE A 91 -20.28 20.51 -9.87
C ILE A 91 -20.36 22.02 -9.54
N GLY A 92 -19.22 22.68 -9.31
CA GLY A 92 -19.17 24.07 -8.86
C GLY A 92 -19.63 24.27 -7.41
N LYS A 93 -19.60 23.20 -6.61
CA LYS A 93 -19.92 23.23 -5.18
C LYS A 93 -18.66 23.21 -4.33
N ASN A 94 -18.71 23.87 -3.18
CA ASN A 94 -17.66 23.80 -2.19
C ASN A 94 -17.93 22.70 -1.18
N LEU A 95 -16.87 22.01 -0.75
CA LEU A 95 -16.95 21.07 0.35
C LEU A 95 -17.05 21.80 1.70
N SER A 96 -17.74 21.18 2.64
CA SER A 96 -17.71 21.60 4.03
C SER A 96 -16.30 21.42 4.61
N SER A 97 -15.84 22.37 5.41
CA SER A 97 -14.53 22.30 6.08
C SER A 97 -14.37 21.03 6.93
N VAL A 98 -15.46 20.52 7.50
CA VAL A 98 -15.49 19.28 8.28
C VAL A 98 -15.14 18.08 7.42
N THR A 99 -15.70 17.97 6.21
CA THR A 99 -15.42 16.85 5.29
C THR A 99 -13.97 16.83 4.82
N VAL A 100 -13.38 18.01 4.58
CA VAL A 100 -11.96 18.15 4.22
C VAL A 100 -11.06 17.73 5.37
N ALA A 101 -11.40 18.13 6.61
CA ALA A 101 -10.66 17.72 7.81
C ALA A 101 -10.74 16.20 8.05
N GLN A 102 -11.92 15.60 7.85
CA GLN A 102 -12.12 14.17 7.97
C GLN A 102 -11.33 13.39 6.90
N LEU A 103 -11.30 13.86 5.65
CA LEU A 103 -10.49 13.22 4.62
C LEU A 103 -9.00 13.29 4.97
N LYS A 104 -8.54 14.44 5.45
CA LYS A 104 -7.15 14.60 5.89
C LYS A 104 -6.81 13.58 6.98
N LEU A 105 -7.64 13.49 8.03
CA LEU A 105 -7.46 12.53 9.11
C LEU A 105 -7.46 11.08 8.59
N ALA A 106 -8.37 10.73 7.67
CA ALA A 106 -8.43 9.40 7.09
C ALA A 106 -7.17 9.06 6.27
N ARG A 107 -6.66 10.01 5.49
CA ARG A 107 -5.40 9.86 4.72
C ARG A 107 -4.19 9.72 5.64
N ASP A 108 -4.10 10.57 6.66
CA ASP A 108 -3.00 10.52 7.63
C ASP A 108 -2.99 9.17 8.36
N ASN A 109 -4.16 8.63 8.74
CA ASN A 109 -4.27 7.31 9.34
C ASN A 109 -3.81 6.18 8.41
N LEU A 110 -4.15 6.24 7.11
CA LEU A 110 -3.67 5.27 6.13
C LEU A 110 -2.14 5.31 6.00
N MET A 111 -1.57 6.51 5.88
CA MET A 111 -0.12 6.71 5.79
C MET A 111 0.62 6.22 7.03
N ASN A 112 0.09 6.52 8.22
CA ASN A 112 0.68 6.09 9.49
C ASN A 112 0.65 4.57 9.64
N PHE A 113 -0.45 3.93 9.25
CA PHE A 113 -0.55 2.47 9.29
C PHE A 113 0.49 1.81 8.39
N GLN A 114 0.70 2.36 7.19
CA GLN A 114 1.63 1.80 6.22
C GLN A 114 3.10 2.11 6.53
N SER A 115 3.35 3.23 7.19
CA SER A 115 4.68 3.63 7.68
C SER A 115 5.09 2.94 8.98
N SER A 116 4.23 2.12 9.59
CA SER A 116 4.49 1.49 10.89
C SER A 116 5.67 0.50 10.88
N ASN A 117 6.11 0.06 9.70
CA ASN A 117 7.20 -0.89 9.55
C ASN A 117 8.45 -0.22 8.96
N ILE A 118 9.03 0.72 9.72
CA ILE A 118 10.34 1.29 9.37
C ILE A 118 11.39 0.24 9.74
N PRO A 119 12.08 -0.39 8.77
CA PRO A 119 13.13 -1.34 9.10
C PRO A 119 14.20 -0.60 9.89
N SER A 120 14.49 -1.08 11.10
CA SER A 120 15.66 -0.60 11.82
C SER A 120 16.90 -0.98 11.01
N MET A 121 17.71 0.02 10.67
CA MET A 121 18.94 -0.20 9.94
C MET A 121 19.82 -1.13 10.79
N ARG A 122 20.15 -2.31 10.25
CA ARG A 122 21.06 -3.22 10.93
C ARG A 122 22.45 -2.58 10.95
N ARG A 123 23.14 -2.73 12.08
CA ARG A 123 24.55 -2.33 12.19
C ARG A 123 25.37 -3.06 11.13
N ASN A 124 26.36 -2.38 10.57
CA ASN A 124 27.31 -2.98 9.63
C ASN A 124 27.94 -4.23 10.27
N THR A 125 28.10 -5.30 9.49
CA THR A 125 28.74 -6.56 9.90
C THR A 125 30.12 -6.35 10.53
N ASN A 126 30.87 -5.33 10.09
CA ASN A 126 32.21 -5.03 10.59
C ASN A 126 32.21 -4.09 11.81
N MET A 127 31.05 -3.73 12.35
CA MET A 127 31.00 -2.89 13.54
C MET A 127 31.30 -3.76 14.78
N PRO A 128 32.26 -3.35 15.64
CA PRO A 128 32.55 -4.10 16.85
C PRO A 128 31.35 -4.06 17.81
N PHE A 129 31.16 -5.13 18.58
CA PHE A 129 30.06 -5.25 19.56
C PHE A 129 30.14 -4.25 20.72
N GLY A 130 31.27 -3.56 20.89
CA GLY A 130 31.57 -2.71 22.04
C GLY A 130 31.96 -3.53 23.26
N SER A 131 32.91 -3.03 24.05
CA SER A 131 33.43 -3.72 25.25
C SER A 131 32.38 -3.91 26.37
N GLY A 132 31.21 -3.28 26.25
CA GLY A 132 30.07 -3.44 27.15
C GLY A 132 29.10 -4.58 26.79
N ASN A 133 29.23 -5.20 25.60
CA ASN A 133 28.34 -6.30 25.19
C ASN A 133 28.90 -7.64 25.66
N GLN A 134 28.73 -7.95 26.95
CA GLN A 134 29.15 -9.24 27.51
C GLN A 134 28.14 -10.33 27.14
N GLN A 135 28.41 -11.02 26.03
CA GLN A 135 27.77 -12.31 25.77
C GLN A 135 28.30 -13.32 26.80
N MET A 136 27.47 -14.30 27.16
CA MET A 136 27.87 -15.38 28.08
C MET A 136 29.18 -16.04 27.60
N ALA A 137 29.98 -16.59 28.52
CA ALA A 137 31.42 -16.86 28.42
C ALA A 137 31.97 -17.48 27.11
N ASP A 138 31.13 -18.10 26.28
CA ASP A 138 31.49 -18.76 25.01
C ASP A 138 31.18 -17.93 23.74
N GLY A 139 30.70 -16.69 23.89
CA GLY A 139 30.31 -15.81 22.78
C GLY A 139 31.49 -15.13 22.08
N PRO A 140 31.35 -14.73 20.80
CA PRO A 140 32.37 -13.94 20.10
C PRO A 140 32.57 -12.55 20.74
N GLN A 141 33.83 -12.20 21.03
CA GLN A 141 34.19 -11.01 21.81
C GLN A 141 34.13 -9.68 21.04
N PHE A 142 34.42 -9.67 19.74
CA PHE A 142 34.59 -8.41 19.00
C PHE A 142 33.67 -8.26 17.78
N TYR A 143 33.58 -9.28 16.93
CA TYR A 143 32.81 -9.25 15.69
C TYR A 143 31.77 -10.36 15.63
N ARG A 144 30.67 -10.11 14.91
CA ARG A 144 29.66 -11.14 14.65
C ARG A 144 30.33 -12.28 13.89
N ARG A 145 30.19 -13.51 14.37
CA ARG A 145 30.59 -14.69 13.57
C ARG A 145 29.75 -14.68 12.31
N LEU A 146 30.37 -14.53 11.14
CA LEU A 146 29.70 -14.84 9.90
C LEU A 146 29.35 -16.34 9.93
N PRO A 147 28.18 -16.76 9.43
CA PRO A 147 27.93 -18.18 9.20
C PRO A 147 29.10 -18.74 8.38
N PRO A 148 29.60 -19.95 8.70
CA PRO A 148 30.69 -20.55 7.95
C PRO A 148 30.30 -20.60 6.47
N GLN A 149 31.13 -20.02 5.61
CA GLN A 149 30.96 -20.16 4.18
C GLN A 149 31.15 -21.65 3.86
N LEU A 150 30.22 -22.27 3.13
CA LEU A 150 30.41 -23.63 2.65
C LEU A 150 31.63 -23.62 1.71
N GLY A 151 32.76 -24.11 2.21
CA GLY A 151 33.91 -24.46 1.38
C GLY A 151 33.58 -25.70 0.58
N VAL A 152 32.91 -25.52 -0.56
CA VAL A 152 33.11 -26.45 -1.67
C VAL A 152 34.58 -26.30 -2.11
N GLY A 153 35.20 -27.39 -2.59
CA GLY A 153 36.64 -27.53 -2.80
C GLY A 153 37.33 -26.42 -3.63
N PRO A 154 38.64 -26.58 -3.94
CA PRO A 154 39.53 -25.55 -4.53
C PRO A 154 39.11 -24.85 -5.85
N ASP A 155 37.86 -24.98 -6.30
CA ASP A 155 37.45 -24.87 -7.69
C ASP A 155 36.29 -23.88 -7.90
N SER A 156 35.66 -23.30 -6.85
CA SER A 156 34.58 -22.33 -7.07
C SER A 156 34.40 -21.29 -5.96
N ASN A 157 35.10 -20.16 -6.06
CA ASN A 157 34.63 -18.91 -5.47
C ASN A 157 33.52 -18.34 -6.36
N PHE A 158 32.27 -18.70 -6.09
CA PHE A 158 31.13 -17.95 -6.60
C PHE A 158 30.92 -16.72 -5.70
N ASP A 159 31.56 -15.61 -6.07
CA ASP A 159 31.06 -14.28 -5.72
C ASP A 159 29.73 -14.11 -6.45
N ASN A 160 28.60 -14.30 -5.73
CA ASN A 160 27.39 -13.54 -6.02
C ASN A 160 26.46 -13.52 -4.80
N PRO A 161 25.99 -12.33 -4.38
CA PRO A 161 24.86 -12.21 -3.49
C PRO A 161 23.57 -12.54 -4.26
N ASP A 162 22.65 -13.18 -3.56
CA ASP A 162 21.24 -13.37 -3.94
C ASP A 162 20.96 -14.44 -5.01
N ILE A 163 20.58 -15.66 -4.56
CA ILE A 163 19.60 -16.54 -5.21
C ILE A 163 18.95 -17.40 -4.12
N GLU A 164 17.76 -16.97 -3.66
CA GLU A 164 16.76 -17.88 -3.14
C GLU A 164 16.10 -18.57 -4.34
N LEU A 165 16.36 -19.87 -4.52
CA LEU A 165 15.54 -20.73 -5.38
C LEU A 165 15.03 -21.91 -4.55
N TRP A 166 13.86 -21.66 -3.96
CA TRP A 166 12.75 -22.59 -3.81
C TRP A 166 12.95 -24.04 -4.29
N GLY A 167 12.70 -24.99 -3.40
CA GLY A 167 11.80 -26.09 -3.70
C GLY A 167 12.38 -27.51 -3.74
N SER A 168 11.83 -28.33 -2.83
CA SER A 168 11.49 -29.75 -3.03
C SER A 168 12.54 -30.85 -2.73
N SER A 169 12.36 -31.44 -1.55
CA SER A 169 12.11 -32.88 -1.30
C SER A 169 13.16 -33.97 -1.60
N SER A 170 13.22 -34.90 -0.63
CA SER A 170 13.67 -36.31 -0.70
C SER A 170 15.18 -36.55 -0.60
N ASN A 171 15.74 -37.60 0.00
CA ASN A 171 15.35 -38.66 0.94
C ASN A 171 16.63 -39.52 1.12
N GLY A 172 16.93 -40.01 2.33
CA GLY A 172 17.88 -41.09 2.61
C GLY A 172 19.37 -40.71 2.49
N GLY A 173 20.28 -41.15 3.34
CA GLY A 173 20.28 -42.16 4.38
C GLY A 173 21.74 -42.49 4.69
N GLN A 174 22.05 -42.77 5.96
CA GLN A 174 23.11 -43.67 6.48
C GLN A 174 24.46 -43.69 5.71
N ARG A 175 25.60 -43.36 6.31
CA ARG A 175 26.26 -44.06 7.42
C ARG A 175 27.57 -43.35 7.75
#